data_AF-A0A1E5HVJ9-F1
#
_entry.id   AF-A0A1E5HVJ9-F1
#
_cell.length_a   1.000
_cell.length_b   1.000
_cell.length_c   1.000
_cell.angle_alpha   90.00
_cell.angle_beta   90.00
_cell.angle_gamma   90.00
#
_symmetry.space_group_name_H-M   'P 1'
#
loop_
_entity.id
_entity.type
_entity.pdbx_description
1 polymer ?
#
loop_
_entity_poly.entity_id
_entity_poly.type
_entity_poly.pdbx_seq_one_letter_code
_entity_poly.pdbx_strand_id
1 'polypeptide(L)'
;METRQLLARAVNLLMKETYYNDEYNEQISWNMHTQAFGVAEIAQNTRRLYRSQNFGDSDYPDIVMDLFINIFVDKGEEVAIDFTKHVLKNELNLRDEEIINKDRDLFHELNLISDDLEIIEYSSTKILNVGNYPDDFYEDLQAEINKAYNYRLYSSVFVLVRKLFENLVIDLLRKKYGMENVDLFFNPSKNRFYNFSNLIENLEEKQLDFRPAEPAINSKLIETINDFRQKGNSSAHSITLNIKKEDLDEEIDGLEHTIKILVRGLNNLG
;
A
#
# COMPACT_ATOMS: atom_id res chain seq x y z
N MET A 1 -25.83 -11.08 -12.93
CA MET A 1 -26.42 -9.79 -12.52
C MET A 1 -27.43 -9.37 -13.58
N GLU A 2 -28.51 -8.68 -13.23
CA GLU A 2 -29.47 -8.17 -14.24
C GLU A 2 -28.79 -7.03 -15.02
N THR A 3 -28.86 -7.02 -16.35
CA THR A 3 -28.14 -6.07 -17.22
C THR A 3 -28.37 -4.61 -16.81
N ARG A 4 -29.58 -4.27 -16.36
CA ARG A 4 -29.91 -2.94 -15.84
C ARG A 4 -29.09 -2.54 -14.62
N GLN A 5 -28.79 -3.48 -13.73
CA GLN A 5 -27.92 -3.25 -12.57
C GLN A 5 -26.47 -3.01 -13.01
N LEU A 6 -26.00 -3.72 -14.04
CA LEU A 6 -24.69 -3.51 -14.65
C LEU A 6 -24.56 -2.10 -15.25
N LEU A 7 -25.55 -1.68 -16.05
CA LEU A 7 -25.61 -0.34 -16.62
C LEU A 7 -25.65 0.72 -15.51
N ALA A 8 -26.43 0.48 -14.45
CA ALA A 8 -26.53 1.42 -13.35
C ALA A 8 -25.20 1.59 -12.58
N ARG A 9 -24.51 0.48 -12.33
CA ARG A 9 -23.17 0.48 -11.72
C ARG A 9 -22.17 1.24 -12.58
N ALA A 10 -22.18 1.01 -13.90
CA ALA A 10 -21.32 1.71 -14.85
C ALA A 10 -21.56 3.23 -14.90
N VAL A 11 -22.81 3.66 -14.99
CA VAL A 11 -23.16 5.09 -15.00
C VAL A 11 -22.76 5.76 -13.69
N ASN A 12 -23.00 5.11 -12.55
CA ASN A 12 -22.61 5.67 -11.25
C ASN A 12 -21.10 5.88 -11.14
N LEU A 13 -20.29 4.94 -11.63
CA LEU A 13 -18.84 5.10 -11.66
C LEU A 13 -18.44 6.24 -12.59
N LEU A 14 -18.95 6.24 -13.83
CA LEU A 14 -18.67 7.28 -14.82
C LEU A 14 -18.96 8.67 -14.25
N MET A 15 -20.14 8.89 -13.65
CA MET A 15 -20.52 10.20 -13.10
C MET A 15 -19.65 10.65 -11.93
N LYS A 16 -19.19 9.73 -11.08
CA LYS A 16 -18.26 10.07 -9.99
C LYS A 16 -16.93 10.58 -10.54
N GLU A 17 -16.40 9.92 -11.56
CA GLU A 17 -15.08 10.22 -12.09
C GLU A 17 -15.07 11.39 -13.09
N THR A 18 -16.19 11.66 -13.77
CA THR A 18 -16.25 12.74 -14.78
C THR A 18 -17.03 13.97 -14.34
N TYR A 19 -18.12 13.83 -13.58
CA TYR A 19 -19.04 14.94 -13.29
C TYR A 19 -18.85 15.53 -11.89
N TYR A 20 -18.56 14.68 -10.92
CA TYR A 20 -18.33 15.11 -9.53
C TYR A 20 -16.86 15.32 -9.18
N ASN A 21 -15.95 15.08 -10.13
CA ASN A 21 -14.53 15.26 -9.91
C ASN A 21 -14.13 16.69 -10.29
N ASP A 22 -13.89 17.54 -9.28
CA ASP A 22 -13.49 18.95 -9.47
C ASP A 22 -12.14 19.11 -10.21
N GLU A 23 -11.33 18.05 -10.31
CA GLU A 23 -10.08 18.02 -11.08
C GLU A 23 -10.30 17.69 -12.56
N TYR A 24 -11.46 17.12 -12.92
CA TYR A 24 -11.81 16.69 -14.27
C TYR A 24 -12.89 17.62 -14.86
N ASN A 25 -12.48 18.70 -15.52
CA ASN A 25 -13.38 19.71 -16.09
C ASN A 25 -13.88 19.39 -17.51
N GLU A 26 -13.55 18.22 -18.07
CA GLU A 26 -13.91 17.88 -19.44
C GLU A 26 -15.32 17.27 -19.51
N GLN A 27 -16.18 17.88 -20.33
CA GLN A 27 -17.52 17.38 -20.59
C GLN A 27 -17.47 16.14 -21.49
N ILE A 28 -18.15 15.07 -21.07
CA ILE A 28 -18.35 13.88 -21.91
C ILE A 28 -18.92 14.28 -23.27
N SER A 29 -18.24 13.88 -24.35
CA SER A 29 -18.62 14.20 -25.71
C SER A 29 -19.73 13.27 -26.24
N TRP A 30 -20.94 13.38 -25.68
CA TRP A 30 -22.07 12.48 -26.02
C TRP A 30 -22.37 12.35 -27.51
N ASN A 31 -22.21 13.42 -28.28
CA ASN A 31 -22.39 13.36 -29.73
C ASN A 31 -21.44 12.37 -30.40
N MET A 32 -20.18 12.28 -29.95
CA MET A 32 -19.20 11.37 -30.52
C MET A 32 -19.58 9.91 -30.23
N HIS A 33 -19.86 9.59 -28.97
CA HIS A 33 -20.22 8.21 -28.59
C HIS A 33 -21.55 7.77 -29.21
N THR A 34 -22.56 8.63 -29.19
CA THR A 34 -23.90 8.25 -29.65
C THR A 34 -23.97 8.11 -31.17
N GLN A 35 -23.16 8.88 -31.92
CA GLN A 35 -23.02 8.68 -33.37
C GLN A 35 -22.28 7.38 -33.71
N ALA A 36 -21.22 7.03 -32.97
CA ALA A 36 -20.46 5.80 -33.20
C ALA A 36 -21.33 4.52 -33.09
N PHE A 37 -22.40 4.57 -32.29
CA PHE A 37 -23.33 3.46 -32.07
C PHE A 37 -24.68 3.62 -32.79
N GLY A 38 -24.88 4.69 -33.58
CA GLY A 38 -26.15 4.92 -34.27
C GLY A 38 -27.34 5.17 -33.32
N VAL A 39 -27.07 5.76 -32.15
CA VAL A 39 -28.06 6.06 -31.09
C VAL A 39 -28.22 7.56 -30.82
N ALA A 40 -27.74 8.41 -31.74
CA ALA A 40 -27.85 9.86 -31.62
C ALA A 40 -29.30 10.36 -31.47
N GLU A 41 -30.25 9.74 -32.17
CA GLU A 41 -31.68 10.08 -32.04
C GLU A 41 -32.22 9.74 -30.64
N ILE A 42 -31.80 8.62 -30.06
CA ILE A 42 -32.17 8.24 -28.68
C ILE A 42 -31.62 9.28 -27.70
N ALA A 43 -30.37 9.73 -27.89
CA ALA A 43 -29.77 10.76 -27.05
C ALA A 43 -30.47 12.12 -27.16
N GLN A 44 -30.88 12.52 -28.37
CA GLN A 44 -31.66 13.73 -28.59
C GLN A 44 -33.03 13.68 -27.93
N ASN A 45 -33.67 12.51 -27.91
CA ASN A 45 -34.96 12.29 -27.29
C ASN A 45 -34.87 11.97 -25.78
N THR A 46 -33.66 11.74 -25.26
CA THR A 46 -33.43 11.51 -23.84
C THR A 46 -33.45 12.82 -23.09
N ARG A 47 -34.66 13.21 -22.69
CA ARG A 47 -34.95 14.39 -21.84
C ARG A 47 -34.21 15.62 -22.35
N ARG A 48 -33.29 16.15 -21.55
CA ARG A 48 -32.52 17.37 -21.79
C ARG A 48 -31.01 17.12 -21.62
N LEU A 49 -30.53 15.94 -22.00
CA LEU A 49 -29.15 15.46 -21.79
C LEU A 49 -28.07 16.53 -22.03
N TYR A 50 -27.99 17.06 -23.26
CA TYR A 50 -26.99 18.06 -23.63
C TYR A 50 -27.13 19.37 -22.84
N ARG A 51 -28.38 19.78 -22.57
CA ARG A 51 -28.64 21.00 -21.81
C ARG A 51 -28.19 20.82 -20.36
N SER A 52 -28.56 19.71 -19.74
CA SER A 52 -28.22 19.45 -18.34
C SER A 52 -26.72 19.32 -18.11
N GLN A 53 -25.98 18.74 -19.05
CA GLN A 53 -24.52 18.77 -19.00
C GLN A 53 -23.96 20.19 -19.08
N ASN A 54 -24.44 20.98 -20.04
CA ASN A 54 -23.95 22.34 -20.27
C ASN A 54 -24.19 23.30 -19.09
N PHE A 55 -25.31 23.12 -18.38
CA PHE A 55 -25.67 23.97 -17.24
C PHE A 55 -25.29 23.39 -15.88
N GLY A 56 -24.74 22.17 -15.83
CA GLY A 56 -24.39 21.51 -14.57
C GLY A 56 -25.61 21.22 -13.71
N ASP A 57 -26.71 20.76 -14.31
CA ASP A 57 -27.93 20.45 -13.57
C ASP A 57 -27.68 19.30 -12.57
N SER A 58 -28.23 19.39 -11.36
CA SER A 58 -28.05 18.34 -10.34
C SER A 58 -28.64 16.98 -10.71
N ASP A 59 -29.61 16.95 -11.63
CA ASP A 59 -30.24 15.71 -12.13
C ASP A 59 -29.56 15.14 -13.37
N TYR A 60 -28.41 15.70 -13.77
CA TYR A 60 -27.66 15.23 -14.93
C TYR A 60 -27.28 13.73 -14.86
N PRO A 61 -26.80 13.18 -13.72
CA PRO A 61 -26.53 11.74 -13.60
C PRO A 61 -27.75 10.85 -13.88
N ASP A 62 -28.94 11.26 -13.42
CA ASP A 62 -30.18 10.53 -13.68
C ASP A 62 -30.53 10.57 -15.17
N ILE A 63 -30.23 11.66 -15.86
CA ILE A 63 -30.44 11.78 -17.31
C ILE A 63 -29.45 10.90 -18.09
N VAL A 64 -28.20 10.78 -17.63
CA VAL A 64 -27.24 9.83 -18.21
C VAL A 64 -27.69 8.39 -17.99
N MET A 65 -28.26 8.08 -16.82
CA MET A 65 -28.89 6.78 -16.58
C MET A 65 -30.02 6.51 -17.57
N ASP A 66 -30.92 7.48 -17.76
CA ASP A 66 -32.03 7.39 -18.70
C ASP A 66 -31.51 7.10 -20.13
N LEU A 67 -30.39 7.69 -20.54
CA LEU A 67 -29.79 7.42 -21.85
C LEU A 67 -29.44 5.93 -22.01
N PHE A 68 -28.72 5.37 -21.03
CA PHE A 68 -28.26 3.97 -21.09
C PHE A 68 -29.46 3.01 -21.06
N ILE A 69 -30.47 3.32 -20.25
CA ILE A 69 -31.72 2.55 -20.18
C ILE A 69 -32.52 2.66 -21.49
N ASN A 70 -32.62 3.84 -22.09
CA ASN A 70 -33.31 4.02 -23.36
C ASN A 70 -32.62 3.26 -24.50
N ILE A 71 -31.28 3.27 -24.54
CA ILE A 71 -30.51 2.44 -25.48
C ILE A 71 -30.80 0.95 -25.26
N PHE A 72 -30.82 0.50 -24.01
CA PHE A 72 -31.17 -0.90 -23.68
C PHE A 72 -32.58 -1.27 -24.13
N VAL A 73 -33.56 -0.39 -23.93
CA VAL A 73 -34.96 -0.63 -24.31
C VAL A 73 -35.13 -0.62 -25.84
N ASP A 74 -34.52 0.33 -26.54
CA ASP A 74 -34.78 0.57 -27.96
C ASP A 74 -33.87 -0.25 -28.90
N LYS A 75 -32.63 -0.54 -28.48
CA LYS A 75 -31.62 -1.24 -29.29
C LYS A 75 -31.24 -2.61 -28.74
N GLY A 76 -31.69 -2.94 -27.53
CA GLY A 76 -31.42 -4.21 -26.88
C GLY A 76 -30.14 -4.24 -26.07
N GLU A 77 -29.96 -5.36 -25.37
CA GLU A 77 -28.90 -5.59 -24.39
C GLU A 77 -27.49 -5.47 -24.97
N GLU A 78 -27.22 -6.14 -26.10
CA GLU A 78 -25.89 -6.19 -26.70
C GLU A 78 -25.37 -4.78 -27.04
N VAL A 79 -26.21 -3.97 -27.69
CA VAL A 79 -25.85 -2.59 -28.06
C VAL A 79 -25.63 -1.71 -26.82
N ALA A 80 -26.45 -1.87 -25.78
CA ALA A 80 -26.29 -1.10 -24.55
C ALA A 80 -25.00 -1.47 -23.80
N ILE A 81 -24.65 -2.75 -23.75
CA ILE A 81 -23.40 -3.22 -23.15
C ILE A 81 -22.20 -2.69 -23.94
N ASP A 82 -22.19 -2.79 -25.27
CA ASP A 82 -21.06 -2.33 -26.07
C ASP A 82 -20.92 -0.80 -26.07
N PHE A 83 -22.04 -0.07 -26.06
CA PHE A 83 -22.04 1.36 -25.85
C PHE A 83 -21.42 1.72 -24.49
N THR A 84 -21.79 1.00 -23.43
CA THR A 84 -21.24 1.19 -22.08
C THR A 84 -19.73 0.97 -22.06
N LYS A 85 -19.25 -0.14 -22.64
CA LYS A 85 -17.81 -0.42 -22.76
C LYS A 85 -17.09 0.70 -23.48
N HIS A 86 -17.65 1.18 -24.58
CA HIS A 86 -17.06 2.25 -25.37
C HIS A 86 -16.95 3.55 -24.57
N VAL A 87 -18.01 3.98 -23.88
CA VAL A 87 -17.99 5.21 -23.10
C VAL A 87 -16.97 5.10 -21.97
N LEU A 88 -17.00 4.04 -21.16
CA LEU A 88 -16.03 3.87 -20.06
C LEU A 88 -14.58 3.85 -20.56
N LYS A 89 -14.31 3.21 -21.70
CA LYS A 89 -12.95 3.13 -22.25
C LYS A 89 -12.40 4.46 -22.76
N ASN A 90 -13.26 5.37 -23.21
CA ASN A 90 -12.83 6.66 -23.75
C ASN A 90 -12.84 7.77 -22.69
N GLU A 91 -13.77 7.70 -21.74
CA GLU A 91 -13.94 8.74 -20.72
C GLU A 91 -13.13 8.46 -19.45
N LEU A 92 -12.74 7.21 -19.19
CA LEU A 92 -11.92 6.83 -18.04
C LEU A 92 -10.51 6.41 -18.47
N ASN A 93 -9.50 6.83 -17.69
CA ASN A 93 -8.12 6.38 -17.89
C ASN A 93 -7.93 4.96 -17.34
N LEU A 94 -8.35 3.94 -18.09
CA LEU A 94 -8.21 2.52 -17.72
C LEU A 94 -6.75 2.00 -17.75
N ARG A 95 -5.76 2.89 -17.72
CA ARG A 95 -4.35 2.58 -17.42
C ARG A 95 -3.96 3.00 -16.00
N ASP A 96 -4.82 3.77 -15.35
CA ASP A 96 -4.65 4.22 -13.98
C ASP A 96 -5.23 3.16 -13.02
N GLU A 97 -4.36 2.58 -12.20
CA GLU A 97 -4.77 1.57 -11.22
C GLU A 97 -5.72 2.13 -10.16
N GLU A 98 -5.66 3.42 -9.84
CA GLU A 98 -6.60 4.02 -8.89
C GLU A 98 -8.03 4.00 -9.43
N ILE A 99 -8.21 4.27 -10.72
CA ILE A 99 -9.50 4.21 -11.42
C ILE A 99 -9.99 2.77 -11.52
N ILE A 100 -9.11 1.84 -11.94
CA ILE A 100 -9.45 0.41 -12.05
C ILE A 100 -9.92 -0.15 -10.70
N ASN A 101 -9.25 0.22 -9.61
CA ASN A 101 -9.57 -0.28 -8.27
C ASN A 101 -10.84 0.31 -7.66
N LYS A 102 -11.44 1.37 -8.24
CA LYS A 102 -12.75 1.89 -7.78
C LYS A 102 -13.86 0.86 -7.98
N ASP A 103 -13.80 0.10 -9.07
CA ASP A 103 -14.79 -0.91 -9.41
C ASP A 103 -14.23 -1.98 -10.37
N ARG A 104 -13.27 -2.77 -9.87
CA ARG A 104 -12.55 -3.77 -10.68
C ARG A 104 -13.45 -4.86 -11.25
N ASP A 105 -14.40 -5.34 -10.45
CA ASP A 105 -15.33 -6.39 -10.88
C ASP A 105 -16.19 -5.91 -12.06
N LEU A 106 -16.65 -4.65 -12.03
CA LEU A 106 -17.37 -4.06 -13.17
C LEU A 106 -16.52 -4.10 -14.45
N PHE A 107 -15.27 -3.68 -14.37
CA PHE A 107 -14.37 -3.66 -15.53
C PHE A 107 -14.07 -5.07 -16.04
N HIS A 108 -13.97 -6.05 -15.14
CA HIS A 108 -13.82 -7.47 -15.51
C HIS A 108 -15.08 -8.01 -16.19
N GLU A 109 -16.26 -7.80 -15.58
CA GLU A 109 -17.55 -8.23 -16.14
C GLU A 109 -17.82 -7.63 -17.54
N LEU A 110 -17.34 -6.40 -17.78
CA LEU A 110 -17.42 -5.73 -19.08
C LEU A 110 -16.29 -6.08 -20.05
N ASN A 111 -15.36 -6.97 -19.67
CA ASN A 111 -14.17 -7.34 -20.45
C ASN A 111 -13.31 -6.12 -20.86
N LEU A 112 -13.21 -5.12 -19.98
CA LEU A 112 -12.43 -3.89 -20.19
C LEU A 112 -10.98 -4.01 -19.69
N ILE A 113 -10.71 -4.95 -18.79
CA ILE A 113 -9.40 -5.31 -18.28
C ILE A 113 -9.21 -6.83 -18.45
N SER A 114 -7.96 -7.27 -18.69
CA SER A 114 -7.62 -8.70 -18.65
C SER A 114 -7.21 -9.11 -17.23
N ASP A 115 -7.39 -10.40 -16.92
CA ASP A 115 -6.96 -11.05 -15.66
C ASP A 115 -5.43 -11.04 -15.44
N ASP A 116 -4.65 -10.37 -16.30
CA ASP A 116 -3.18 -10.35 -16.23
C ASP A 116 -2.63 -9.50 -15.08
N LEU A 117 -3.50 -8.80 -14.35
CA LEU A 117 -3.16 -8.23 -13.05
C LEU A 117 -3.74 -9.16 -11.99
N GLU A 118 -2.87 -9.93 -11.32
CA GLU A 118 -3.24 -10.61 -10.08
C GLU A 118 -3.94 -9.59 -9.18
N ILE A 119 -5.16 -9.90 -8.73
CA ILE A 119 -5.69 -9.30 -7.51
C ILE A 119 -4.73 -9.80 -6.43
N ILE A 120 -3.72 -9.01 -6.08
CA ILE A 120 -2.96 -9.28 -4.87
C ILE A 120 -3.90 -8.93 -3.73
N GLU A 121 -4.68 -9.91 -3.30
CA GLU A 121 -5.35 -9.87 -2.02
C GLU A 121 -4.23 -9.80 -0.97
N TYR A 122 -3.90 -8.58 -0.55
CA TYR A 122 -2.88 -8.37 0.44
C TYR A 122 -3.41 -8.91 1.76
N SER A 123 -2.77 -9.96 2.29
CA SER A 123 -3.12 -10.46 3.61
C SER A 123 -2.97 -9.33 4.63
N SER A 124 -3.76 -9.32 5.69
CA SER A 124 -3.58 -8.40 6.81
C SER A 124 -2.65 -9.00 7.88
N THR A 125 -1.66 -9.76 7.44
CA THR A 125 -0.77 -10.49 8.34
C THR A 125 0.09 -9.51 9.12
N LYS A 126 0.12 -9.69 10.44
CA LYS A 126 1.06 -8.98 11.32
C LYS A 126 2.22 -9.92 11.61
N ILE A 127 3.35 -9.68 10.94
CA ILE A 127 4.60 -10.38 11.20
C ILE A 127 5.30 -9.84 12.45
N LEU A 128 4.95 -8.62 12.85
CA LEU A 128 5.37 -8.01 14.10
C LEU A 128 4.15 -7.51 14.87
N ASN A 129 4.02 -7.98 16.11
CA ASN A 129 3.05 -7.50 17.07
C ASN A 129 3.72 -7.30 18.44
N VAL A 130 4.59 -6.30 18.49
CA VAL A 130 5.25 -5.80 19.70
C VAL A 130 4.58 -4.50 20.10
N GLY A 131 4.40 -4.32 21.41
CA GLY A 131 3.90 -3.08 22.00
C GLY A 131 4.81 -2.63 23.15
N ASN A 132 4.43 -1.53 23.80
CA ASN A 132 5.24 -0.88 24.84
C ASN A 132 6.60 -0.43 24.32
N TYR A 133 6.64 0.08 23.09
CA TYR A 133 7.83 0.75 22.60
C TYR A 133 8.09 2.04 23.42
N PRO A 134 9.35 2.48 23.53
CA PRO A 134 9.68 3.69 24.27
C PRO A 134 9.29 4.98 23.52
N ASP A 135 9.02 4.90 22.21
CA ASP A 135 8.72 6.03 21.32
C ASP A 135 7.81 5.57 20.16
N ASP A 136 6.86 6.44 19.76
CA ASP A 136 5.87 6.19 18.69
C ASP A 136 6.54 5.88 17.34
N PHE A 137 7.76 6.37 17.11
CA PHE A 137 8.57 6.04 15.94
C PHE A 137 8.66 4.53 15.68
N TYR A 138 8.76 3.72 16.74
CA TYR A 138 8.87 2.28 16.61
C TYR A 138 7.54 1.60 16.26
N GLU A 139 6.42 2.16 16.73
CA GLU A 139 5.09 1.69 16.36
C GLU A 139 4.81 1.96 14.88
N ASP A 140 5.18 3.15 14.41
CA ASP A 140 5.11 3.53 13.00
C ASP A 140 5.99 2.62 12.14
N LEU A 141 7.25 2.38 12.56
CA LEU A 141 8.16 1.51 11.83
C LEU A 141 7.67 0.05 11.80
N GLN A 142 7.06 -0.44 12.88
CA GLN A 142 6.41 -1.75 12.91
C GLN A 142 5.24 -1.82 11.91
N ALA A 143 4.42 -0.76 11.85
CA ALA A 143 3.31 -0.68 10.90
C ALA A 143 3.83 -0.70 9.44
N GLU A 144 4.91 0.03 9.15
CA GLU A 144 5.58 0.01 7.85
C GLU A 144 6.13 -1.38 7.50
N ILE A 145 6.75 -2.08 8.45
CA ILE A 145 7.27 -3.45 8.25
C ILE A 145 6.14 -4.41 7.88
N ASN A 146 5.05 -4.41 8.66
CA ASN A 146 3.88 -5.23 8.38
C ASN A 146 3.26 -4.89 7.02
N LYS A 147 3.18 -3.60 6.69
CA LYS A 147 2.69 -3.12 5.39
C LYS A 147 3.56 -3.65 4.25
N ALA A 148 4.89 -3.47 4.33
CA ALA A 148 5.84 -3.93 3.32
C ALA A 148 5.78 -5.46 3.11
N TYR A 149 5.64 -6.23 4.18
CA TYR A 149 5.47 -7.68 4.11
C TYR A 149 4.21 -8.05 3.33
N ASN A 150 3.08 -7.42 3.66
CA ASN A 150 1.81 -7.68 3.00
C ASN A 150 1.88 -7.30 1.52
N TYR A 151 2.55 -6.20 1.15
CA TYR A 151 2.82 -5.81 -0.24
C TYR A 151 3.87 -6.69 -0.97
N ARG A 152 4.32 -7.80 -0.37
CA ARG A 152 5.36 -8.69 -0.92
C ARG A 152 6.70 -7.97 -1.20
N LEU A 153 6.95 -6.83 -0.53
CA LEU A 153 8.17 -6.05 -0.65
C LEU A 153 9.24 -6.59 0.31
N TYR A 154 9.58 -7.88 0.18
CA TYR A 154 10.42 -8.60 1.17
C TYR A 154 11.82 -8.00 1.37
N SER A 155 12.42 -7.46 0.31
CA SER A 155 13.67 -6.70 0.43
C SER A 155 13.53 -5.44 1.28
N SER A 156 12.39 -4.75 1.16
CA SER A 156 12.07 -3.59 1.99
C SER A 156 11.86 -3.98 3.45
N VAL A 157 11.24 -5.15 3.70
CA VAL A 157 11.10 -5.69 5.07
C VAL A 157 12.47 -5.80 5.74
N PHE A 158 13.47 -6.41 5.09
CA PHE A 158 14.81 -6.53 5.66
C PHE A 158 15.48 -5.18 5.93
N VAL A 159 15.30 -4.19 5.04
CA VAL A 159 15.83 -2.83 5.24
C VAL A 159 15.19 -2.16 6.45
N LEU A 160 13.87 -2.27 6.59
CA LEU A 160 13.12 -1.69 7.70
C LEU A 160 13.43 -2.40 9.04
N VAL A 161 13.53 -3.73 9.04
CA VAL A 161 13.96 -4.53 10.21
C VAL A 161 15.37 -4.15 10.65
N ARG A 162 16.29 -3.95 9.71
CA ARG A 162 17.63 -3.45 10.02
C ARG A 162 17.57 -2.09 10.72
N LYS A 163 16.78 -1.16 10.18
CA LYS A 163 16.58 0.17 10.79
C LYS A 163 15.99 0.06 12.19
N LEU A 164 15.05 -0.86 12.40
CA LEU A 164 14.44 -1.12 13.71
C LEU A 164 15.50 -1.59 14.72
N PHE A 165 16.30 -2.59 14.38
CA PHE A 165 17.36 -3.07 15.25
C PHE A 165 18.44 -2.02 15.51
N GLU A 166 18.88 -1.31 14.48
CA GLU A 166 19.90 -0.26 14.61
C GLU A 166 19.48 0.80 15.63
N ASN A 167 18.24 1.30 15.52
CA ASN A 167 17.73 2.30 16.47
C ASN A 167 17.51 1.73 17.87
N LEU A 168 16.96 0.50 18.00
CA LEU A 168 16.80 -0.14 19.31
C LEU A 168 18.14 -0.34 20.03
N VAL A 169 19.20 -0.72 19.31
CA VAL A 169 20.56 -0.86 19.89
C VAL A 169 21.13 0.50 20.29
N ILE A 170 20.95 1.54 19.46
CA ILE A 170 21.35 2.91 19.80
C ILE A 170 20.68 3.36 21.09
N ASP A 171 19.37 3.19 21.20
CA ASP A 171 18.62 3.63 22.37
C ASP A 171 18.98 2.79 23.60
N LEU A 172 19.26 1.49 23.43
CA LEU A 172 19.66 0.61 24.52
C LEU A 172 21.00 1.05 25.12
N LEU A 173 22.00 1.31 24.26
CA LEU A 173 23.31 1.82 24.67
C LEU A 173 23.19 3.23 25.27
N ARG A 174 22.42 4.13 24.63
CA ARG A 174 22.21 5.50 25.10
C ARG A 174 21.55 5.51 26.47
N LYS A 175 20.50 4.72 26.67
CA LYS A 175 19.77 4.66 27.94
C LYS A 175 20.63 4.11 29.07
N LYS A 176 21.46 3.09 28.79
CA LYS A 176 22.34 2.49 29.79
C LYS A 176 23.51 3.39 30.22
N TYR A 177 24.14 4.08 29.28
CA TYR A 177 25.42 4.77 29.53
C TYR A 177 25.36 6.29 29.46
N GLY A 178 24.24 6.86 29.02
CA GLY A 178 24.03 8.29 28.90
C GLY A 178 24.97 8.98 27.91
N MET A 179 24.96 10.32 27.95
CA MET A 179 25.78 11.16 27.06
C MET A 179 27.25 11.22 27.48
N GLU A 180 27.61 10.76 28.69
CA GLU A 180 29.00 10.68 29.14
C GLU A 180 29.80 9.63 28.35
N ASN A 181 29.11 8.61 27.82
CA ASN A 181 29.70 7.55 27.01
C ASN A 181 29.12 7.57 25.59
N VAL A 182 28.96 8.78 25.03
CA VAL A 182 28.39 9.00 23.70
C VAL A 182 29.11 8.21 22.60
N ASP A 183 30.41 7.96 22.77
CA ASP A 183 31.25 7.18 21.85
C ASP A 183 30.88 5.69 21.76
N LEU A 184 29.91 5.20 22.55
CA LEU A 184 29.37 3.84 22.40
C LEU A 184 28.28 3.75 21.31
N PHE A 185 27.64 4.85 20.95
CA PHE A 185 26.54 4.84 19.97
C PHE A 185 26.63 5.95 18.93
N PHE A 186 27.42 6.99 19.17
CA PHE A 186 27.59 8.14 18.29
C PHE A 186 29.06 8.45 18.04
N ASN A 187 29.37 8.89 16.83
CA ASN A 187 30.70 9.32 16.43
C ASN A 187 30.74 10.86 16.36
N PRO A 188 31.31 11.55 17.37
CA PRO A 188 31.34 13.02 17.41
C PRO A 188 32.13 13.62 16.24
N SER A 189 33.19 12.95 15.79
CA SER A 189 34.05 13.43 14.71
C SER A 189 33.32 13.47 13.36
N LYS A 190 32.36 12.57 13.14
CA LYS A 190 31.55 12.50 11.92
C LYS A 190 30.13 13.04 12.12
N ASN A 191 29.82 13.54 13.32
CA ASN A 191 28.51 14.03 13.74
C ASN A 191 27.35 13.11 13.32
N ARG A 192 27.49 11.80 13.57
CA ARG A 192 26.49 10.79 13.19
C ARG A 192 26.54 9.59 14.14
N PHE A 193 25.43 8.86 14.24
CA PHE A 193 25.42 7.55 14.91
C PHE A 193 26.40 6.58 14.24
N TYR A 194 26.95 5.66 15.04
CA TYR A 194 27.73 4.57 14.49
C TYR A 194 26.87 3.73 13.53
N ASN A 195 27.52 3.13 12.53
CA ASN A 195 26.82 2.18 11.69
C ASN A 195 26.43 0.94 12.51
N PHE A 196 25.48 0.19 11.99
CA PHE A 196 24.99 -1.00 12.68
C PHE A 196 26.07 -2.04 13.04
N SER A 197 27.15 -2.17 12.25
CA SER A 197 28.24 -3.10 12.59
C SER A 197 28.95 -2.70 13.87
N ASN A 198 29.32 -1.43 13.98
CA ASN A 198 29.99 -0.92 15.18
C ASN A 198 29.05 -0.94 16.41
N LEU A 199 27.75 -0.72 16.21
CA LEU A 199 26.76 -0.81 17.29
C LEU A 199 26.64 -2.25 17.84
N ILE A 200 26.69 -3.27 16.97
CA ILE A 200 26.69 -4.68 17.39
C ILE A 200 27.97 -5.01 18.16
N GLU A 201 29.14 -4.60 17.66
CA GLU A 201 30.43 -4.80 18.36
C GLU A 201 30.38 -4.18 19.76
N ASN A 202 29.94 -2.93 19.86
CA ASN A 202 29.82 -2.24 21.15
C ASN A 202 28.82 -2.93 22.09
N LEU A 203 27.68 -3.41 21.58
CA LEU A 203 26.72 -4.17 22.38
C LEU A 203 27.30 -5.50 22.86
N GLU A 204 28.06 -6.20 22.02
CA GLU A 204 28.70 -7.47 22.35
C GLU A 204 29.75 -7.32 23.45
N GLU A 205 30.62 -6.31 23.35
CA GLU A 205 31.61 -5.99 24.38
C GLU A 205 30.99 -5.64 25.72
N LYS A 206 29.76 -5.10 25.70
CA LYS A 206 29.05 -4.57 26.87
C LYS A 206 27.89 -5.43 27.36
N GLN A 207 27.63 -6.57 26.73
CA GLN A 207 26.42 -7.37 26.97
C GLN A 207 26.17 -7.73 28.44
N LEU A 208 27.24 -7.94 29.22
CA LEU A 208 27.14 -8.32 30.64
C LEU A 208 26.50 -7.22 31.49
N ASP A 209 26.61 -5.96 31.08
CA ASP A 209 26.05 -4.82 31.81
C ASP A 209 24.52 -4.74 31.71
N PHE A 210 23.93 -5.45 30.75
CA PHE A 210 22.48 -5.55 30.53
C PHE A 210 21.85 -6.72 31.28
N ARG A 211 22.64 -7.69 31.75
CA ARG A 211 22.16 -8.88 32.45
C ARG A 211 21.23 -8.60 33.64
N PRO A 212 21.44 -7.55 34.46
CA PRO A 212 20.51 -7.24 35.55
C PRO A 212 19.13 -6.75 35.09
N ALA A 213 19.05 -6.12 33.92
CA ALA A 213 17.81 -5.57 33.37
C ALA A 213 17.09 -6.57 32.45
N GLU A 214 17.83 -7.29 31.61
CA GLU A 214 17.31 -8.32 30.71
C GLU A 214 18.41 -9.35 30.40
N PRO A 215 18.45 -10.50 31.10
CA PRO A 215 19.43 -11.56 30.89
C PRO A 215 19.41 -12.18 29.49
N ALA A 216 18.32 -12.00 28.74
CA ALA A 216 18.21 -12.48 27.37
C ALA A 216 19.03 -11.64 26.36
N ILE A 217 19.55 -10.47 26.77
CA ILE A 217 20.57 -9.72 26.01
C ILE A 217 21.92 -10.40 26.24
N ASN A 218 22.21 -11.39 25.40
CA ASN A 218 23.42 -12.21 25.46
C ASN A 218 23.92 -12.51 24.03
N SER A 219 25.06 -13.19 23.94
CA SER A 219 25.72 -13.46 22.66
C SER A 219 24.80 -14.13 21.62
N LYS A 220 23.87 -14.99 22.06
CA LYS A 220 22.91 -15.63 21.14
C LYS A 220 21.94 -14.62 20.53
N LEU A 221 21.42 -13.68 21.33
CA LEU A 221 20.57 -12.60 20.80
C LEU A 221 21.36 -11.73 19.83
N ILE A 222 22.59 -11.38 20.19
CA ILE A 222 23.46 -10.50 19.40
C ILE A 222 23.82 -11.16 18.06
N GLU A 223 24.09 -12.46 18.07
CA GLU A 223 24.27 -13.27 16.86
C GLU A 223 23.02 -13.23 15.96
N THR A 224 21.82 -13.42 16.52
CA THR A 224 20.56 -13.29 15.76
C THR A 224 20.41 -11.90 15.13
N ILE A 225 20.70 -10.82 15.88
CA ILE A 225 20.66 -9.44 15.36
C ILE A 225 21.66 -9.27 14.20
N ASN A 226 22.85 -9.85 14.33
CA ASN A 226 23.90 -9.81 13.32
C ASN A 226 23.51 -10.58 12.05
N ASP A 227 22.80 -11.70 12.17
CA ASP A 227 22.30 -12.45 11.01
C ASP A 227 21.31 -11.62 10.20
N PHE A 228 20.37 -10.93 10.86
CA PHE A 228 19.46 -10.00 10.17
C PHE A 228 20.21 -8.83 9.51
N ARG A 229 21.27 -8.29 10.14
CA ARG A 229 22.13 -7.28 9.50
C ARG A 229 22.75 -7.80 8.22
N GLN A 230 23.34 -9.00 8.25
CA GLN A 230 24.02 -9.59 7.11
C GLN A 230 23.03 -9.86 5.96
N LYS A 231 21.86 -10.42 6.27
CA LYS A 231 20.79 -10.65 5.28
C LYS A 231 20.28 -9.35 4.68
N GLY A 232 20.04 -8.32 5.48
CA GLY A 232 19.64 -6.99 4.98
C GLY A 232 20.70 -6.33 4.10
N ASN A 233 21.98 -6.45 4.46
CA ASN A 233 23.10 -5.97 3.62
C ASN A 233 23.16 -6.70 2.27
N SER A 234 23.11 -8.03 2.29
CA SER A 234 23.13 -8.85 1.08
C SER A 234 21.93 -8.56 0.18
N SER A 235 20.76 -8.34 0.77
CA SER A 235 19.52 -7.99 0.09
C SER A 235 19.59 -6.63 -0.61
N ALA A 236 20.20 -5.63 0.04
CA ALA A 236 20.32 -4.28 -0.51
C ALA A 236 21.43 -4.15 -1.57
N HIS A 237 22.41 -5.06 -1.59
CA HIS A 237 23.59 -5.00 -2.48
C HIS A 237 23.65 -6.09 -3.55
N SER A 238 22.78 -7.10 -3.51
CA SER A 238 22.67 -8.08 -4.59
C SER A 238 22.00 -7.45 -5.81
N ILE A 239 22.63 -7.59 -6.98
CA ILE A 239 22.05 -7.21 -8.29
C ILE A 239 20.77 -8.02 -8.56
N THR A 240 20.61 -9.18 -7.92
CA THR A 240 19.45 -10.06 -8.03
C THR A 240 18.66 -10.04 -6.72
N LEU A 241 17.54 -9.33 -6.71
CA LEU A 241 16.55 -9.32 -5.62
C LEU A 241 15.63 -10.54 -5.78
N ASN A 242 15.99 -11.67 -5.20
CA ASN A 242 15.16 -12.88 -5.26
C ASN A 242 14.88 -13.44 -3.86
N ILE A 243 14.52 -12.56 -2.93
CA ILE A 243 14.05 -12.93 -1.60
C ILE A 243 12.61 -13.38 -1.74
N LYS A 244 12.32 -14.60 -1.32
CA LYS A 244 10.97 -15.14 -1.35
C LYS A 244 10.30 -15.00 0.01
N LYS A 245 8.99 -15.22 0.02
CA LYS A 245 8.19 -15.22 1.24
C LYS A 245 8.68 -16.27 2.23
N GLU A 246 9.02 -17.45 1.74
CA GLU A 246 9.44 -18.58 2.57
C GLU A 246 10.72 -18.27 3.35
N ASP A 247 11.67 -17.55 2.72
CA ASP A 247 12.92 -17.12 3.36
C ASP A 247 12.64 -16.21 4.57
N LEU A 248 11.58 -15.42 4.51
CA LEU A 248 11.20 -14.52 5.59
C LEU A 248 10.34 -15.21 6.64
N ASP A 249 9.40 -16.06 6.22
CA ASP A 249 8.47 -16.76 7.11
C ASP A 249 9.17 -17.65 8.14
N GLU A 250 10.28 -18.29 7.76
CA GLU A 250 11.11 -19.08 8.68
C GLU A 250 11.78 -18.24 9.78
N GLU A 251 11.88 -16.92 9.60
CA GLU A 251 12.62 -16.01 10.46
C GLU A 251 11.74 -15.13 11.35
N ILE A 252 10.43 -15.02 11.04
CA ILE A 252 9.48 -14.12 11.71
C ILE A 252 9.45 -14.34 13.23
N ASP A 253 9.35 -15.58 13.68
CA ASP A 253 9.26 -15.89 15.11
C ASP A 253 10.53 -15.45 15.85
N GLY A 254 11.70 -15.67 15.23
CA GLY A 254 12.99 -15.24 15.77
C GLY A 254 13.13 -13.72 15.79
N LEU A 255 12.64 -13.05 14.73
CA LEU A 255 12.61 -11.60 14.62
C LEU A 255 11.77 -10.95 15.73
N GLU A 256 10.51 -11.35 15.86
CA GLU A 256 9.60 -10.78 16.85
C GLU A 256 10.12 -11.02 18.27
N HIS A 257 10.62 -12.23 18.55
CA HIS A 257 11.21 -12.57 19.84
C HIS A 257 12.42 -11.67 20.18
N THR A 258 13.29 -11.42 19.19
CA THR A 258 14.49 -10.58 19.35
C THR A 258 14.10 -9.14 19.68
N ILE A 259 13.13 -8.58 18.95
CA ILE A 259 12.63 -7.21 19.18
C ILE A 259 12.01 -7.11 20.58
N LYS A 260 11.19 -8.09 20.99
CA LYS A 260 10.59 -8.14 22.34
C LYS A 260 11.63 -8.15 23.45
N ILE A 261 12.78 -8.80 23.25
CA ILE A 261 13.89 -8.78 24.23
C ILE A 261 14.50 -7.38 24.31
N LEU A 262 14.81 -6.75 23.18
CA LEU A 262 15.39 -5.40 23.17
C LEU A 262 14.46 -4.36 23.79
N VAL A 263 13.17 -4.40 23.47
CA VAL A 263 12.15 -3.49 24.03
C VAL A 263 12.01 -3.69 25.54
N ARG A 264 11.99 -4.94 26.03
CA ARG A 264 11.99 -5.20 27.48
C ARG A 264 13.25 -4.70 28.16
N GLY A 265 14.42 -4.93 27.56
CA GLY A 265 15.68 -4.38 28.05
C GLY A 265 15.64 -2.86 28.18
N LEU A 266 15.16 -2.17 27.15
CA LEU A 266 14.95 -0.72 27.17
C LEU A 266 14.00 -0.27 28.28
N ASN A 267 12.87 -0.95 28.45
CA ASN A 267 11.88 -0.58 29.47
C ASN A 267 12.37 -0.86 30.90
N ASN A 268 13.23 -1.87 31.09
CA ASN A 268 13.77 -2.23 32.39
C ASN A 268 15.02 -1.43 32.79
N LEU A 269 15.69 -0.79 31.83
CA LEU A 269 16.73 0.20 32.10
C LEU A 269 16.05 1.46 32.63
N GLY A 270 16.36 1.85 33.87
CA GLY A 270 15.88 3.06 34.52
C GLY A 270 16.55 4.30 33.97
#